data_AF-A0A927NTQ3-F1
#
_entry.id   AF-A0A927NTQ3-F1
#
_cell.length_a   1.000
_cell.length_b   1.000
_cell.length_c   1.000
_cell.angle_alpha   90.00
_cell.angle_beta   90.00
_cell.angle_gamma   90.00
#
_symmetry.space_group_name_H-M   'P 1'
#
loop_
_entity.id
_entity.type
_entity.pdbx_description
1 polymer ?
#
loop_
_entity_poly.entity_id
_entity_poly.type
_entity_poly.pdbx_seq_one_letter_code
_entity_poly.pdbx_strand_id
1 'polypeptide(L)'
;MQNAQCIMHNYGIIQQGEMNMSELAYKRTNVYEKADEQKLKAIFDYAEGYKVFLNEGKTEREACAWAKTAAIKAGYKPFKFGQTLQAGDKVYYDNRGKNLYLIKVGTENPAEKGIRILASHIDSPRIDFKQVPLYETDGIAFAKTHYYGGIRKYQWAAVPLSLHGAIALKSGKVVEVKIGEDENDPVFYISDLLPHLAAKQNAKPLGEGLGGEDLNIWLGNIPYTAASDDKDKTVKENLLRILNEKYGMDESDFLSAELCVVPAFKAKDIGFDRALLGAYGHDDRVCSYPAFTALFDTDSAHTSMVILADKEEIGSEGTTGMQCALFKDLIDEIARSFGVSSAAVRANSKCLSADVNAGYDPNFRDVCEPLNSAYISCGAGIT
;
A
#
# COMPACT_ATOMS: atom_id res chain seq x y z
N MET A 1 -37.11 -26.79 -60.67
CA MET A 1 -35.84 -26.18 -60.22
C MET A 1 -36.18 -24.83 -59.63
N GLN A 2 -36.49 -24.84 -58.33
CA GLN A 2 -35.69 -24.23 -57.25
C GLN A 2 -35.81 -22.69 -57.25
N ASN A 3 -36.76 -22.15 -56.49
CA ASN A 3 -36.59 -21.73 -55.08
C ASN A 3 -35.53 -20.64 -54.90
N ALA A 4 -35.99 -19.39 -54.88
CA ALA A 4 -35.37 -18.32 -54.11
C ALA A 4 -36.44 -17.73 -53.19
N GLN A 5 -36.77 -18.47 -52.11
CA GLN A 5 -37.47 -17.89 -50.97
C GLN A 5 -36.48 -16.97 -50.26
N CYS A 6 -36.61 -15.67 -50.47
CA CYS A 6 -35.96 -14.69 -49.62
C CYS A 6 -36.70 -14.67 -48.28
N ILE A 7 -36.04 -15.19 -47.25
CA ILE A 7 -36.53 -15.19 -45.87
C ILE A 7 -36.43 -13.74 -45.35
N MET A 8 -37.50 -12.97 -45.54
CA MET A 8 -37.69 -11.74 -44.76
C MET A 8 -38.14 -12.17 -43.36
N HIS A 9 -37.19 -12.28 -42.45
CA HIS A 9 -37.48 -12.44 -41.02
C HIS A 9 -38.35 -11.27 -40.57
N ASN A 10 -39.54 -11.59 -40.06
CA ASN A 10 -40.38 -10.67 -39.30
C ASN A 10 -39.59 -10.16 -38.09
N TYR A 11 -39.01 -8.97 -38.19
CA TYR A 11 -38.75 -8.15 -37.00
C TYR A 11 -40.09 -7.70 -36.47
N GLY A 12 -40.71 -8.54 -35.64
CA GLY A 12 -41.90 -8.17 -34.89
C GLY A 12 -41.59 -6.91 -34.09
N ILE A 13 -42.26 -5.82 -34.45
CA ILE A 13 -42.28 -4.59 -33.65
C ILE A 13 -42.97 -4.97 -32.35
N ILE A 14 -42.18 -5.22 -31.31
CA ILE A 14 -42.71 -5.38 -29.96
C ILE A 14 -43.32 -4.00 -29.62
N GLN A 15 -44.64 -3.95 -29.44
CA GLN A 15 -45.27 -2.82 -28.72
C GLN A 15 -44.76 -2.88 -27.27
N GLN A 16 -43.59 -2.31 -27.04
CA GLN A 16 -43.09 -2.00 -25.70
C GLN A 16 -43.81 -0.74 -25.24
N GLY A 17 -44.36 -0.75 -24.02
CA GLY A 17 -44.72 0.49 -23.34
C GLY A 17 -43.54 1.47 -23.39
N GLU A 18 -43.80 2.78 -23.47
CA GLU A 18 -42.79 3.82 -23.70
C GLU A 18 -41.50 3.53 -22.91
N MET A 19 -40.51 3.00 -23.62
CA MET A 19 -39.27 2.56 -23.00
C MET A 19 -38.46 3.80 -22.68
N ASN A 20 -38.31 4.10 -21.39
CA ASN A 20 -37.62 5.29 -20.95
C ASN A 20 -36.13 5.18 -21.29
N MET A 21 -35.71 5.81 -22.38
CA MET A 21 -34.32 5.78 -22.87
C MET A 21 -33.31 6.28 -21.83
N SER A 22 -33.74 7.07 -20.84
CA SER A 22 -32.87 7.51 -19.74
C SER A 22 -32.52 6.41 -18.74
N GLU A 23 -33.32 5.34 -18.66
CA GLU A 23 -33.05 4.17 -17.82
C GLU A 23 -32.09 3.18 -18.50
N LEU A 24 -31.98 3.24 -19.82
CA LEU A 24 -31.06 2.42 -20.61
C LEU A 24 -29.66 3.03 -20.73
N ALA A 25 -29.54 4.35 -20.57
CA ALA A 25 -28.29 5.06 -20.73
C ALA A 25 -27.43 5.00 -19.45
N TYR A 26 -26.14 4.68 -19.60
CA TYR A 26 -25.19 4.83 -18.50
C TYR A 26 -25.03 6.31 -18.15
N LYS A 27 -25.22 6.64 -16.88
CA LYS A 27 -24.98 7.97 -16.34
C LYS A 27 -23.98 7.91 -15.20
N ARG A 28 -22.81 8.51 -15.42
CA ARG A 28 -21.86 8.79 -14.35
C ARG A 28 -22.51 9.71 -13.33
N THR A 29 -22.50 9.29 -12.07
CA THR A 29 -23.20 9.98 -10.99
C THR A 29 -22.24 10.23 -9.84
N ASN A 30 -22.19 11.47 -9.37
CA ASN A 30 -21.38 11.84 -8.22
C ASN A 30 -22.06 11.35 -6.92
N VAL A 31 -21.31 10.68 -6.05
CA VAL A 31 -21.80 10.14 -4.78
C VAL A 31 -22.39 11.24 -3.90
N TYR A 32 -21.82 12.45 -3.92
CA TYR A 32 -22.29 13.60 -3.15
C TYR A 32 -23.61 14.18 -3.66
N GLU A 33 -23.98 13.93 -4.93
CA GLU A 33 -25.30 14.34 -5.46
C GLU A 33 -26.44 13.40 -5.02
N LYS A 34 -26.10 12.17 -4.63
CA LYS A 34 -27.07 11.10 -4.33
C LYS A 34 -27.14 10.71 -2.87
N ALA A 35 -26.08 10.95 -2.11
CA ALA A 35 -26.03 10.61 -0.71
C ALA A 35 -26.91 11.57 0.10
N ASP A 36 -27.77 11.00 0.93
CA ASP A 36 -28.45 11.75 1.98
C ASP A 36 -27.48 12.07 3.14
N GLU A 37 -27.94 12.85 4.11
CA GLU A 37 -27.11 13.28 5.25
C GLU A 37 -26.56 12.10 6.05
N GLN A 38 -27.35 11.04 6.23
CA GLN A 38 -26.93 9.85 6.97
C GLN A 38 -25.80 9.11 6.23
N LYS A 39 -25.94 8.95 4.91
CA LYS A 39 -24.92 8.30 4.07
C LYS A 39 -23.66 9.14 3.98
N LEU A 40 -23.77 10.47 3.87
CA LEU A 40 -22.62 11.37 3.91
C LEU A 40 -21.87 11.25 5.24
N LYS A 41 -22.59 11.26 6.36
CA LYS A 41 -21.98 11.06 7.67
C LYS A 41 -21.22 9.74 7.75
N ALA A 42 -21.81 8.65 7.26
CA ALA A 42 -21.15 7.34 7.23
C ALA A 42 -19.87 7.33 6.37
N ILE A 43 -19.86 8.03 5.23
CA ILE A 43 -18.68 8.17 4.37
C ILE A 43 -17.54 8.88 5.13
N PHE A 44 -17.84 10.02 5.76
CA PHE A 44 -16.83 10.79 6.50
C PHE A 44 -16.34 10.05 7.74
N ASP A 45 -17.24 9.41 8.52
CA ASP A 45 -16.86 8.61 9.68
C ASP A 45 -15.93 7.45 9.28
N TYR A 46 -16.21 6.77 8.16
CA TYR A 46 -15.36 5.69 7.64
C TYR A 46 -13.98 6.19 7.21
N ALA A 47 -13.92 7.38 6.60
CA ALA A 47 -12.67 8.02 6.21
C ALA A 47 -11.76 8.38 7.39
N GLU A 48 -12.31 8.67 8.58
CA GLU A 48 -11.51 8.90 9.79
C GLU A 48 -10.73 7.65 10.22
N GLY A 49 -11.37 6.47 10.17
CA GLY A 49 -10.66 5.20 10.42
C GLY A 49 -9.54 4.96 9.41
N TYR A 50 -9.79 5.27 8.14
CA TYR A 50 -8.80 5.15 7.09
C TYR A 50 -7.61 6.13 7.25
N LYS A 51 -7.84 7.36 7.71
CA LYS A 51 -6.77 8.31 8.08
C LYS A 51 -5.87 7.74 9.15
N VAL A 52 -6.44 7.12 10.19
CA VAL A 52 -5.67 6.48 11.26
C VAL A 52 -4.81 5.34 10.69
N PHE A 53 -5.39 4.48 9.84
CA PHE A 53 -4.65 3.41 9.19
C PHE A 53 -3.47 3.93 8.35
N LEU A 54 -3.65 4.98 7.56
CA LEU A 54 -2.57 5.58 6.76
C LEU A 54 -1.47 6.21 7.64
N ASN A 55 -1.86 6.88 8.73
CA ASN A 55 -0.91 7.50 9.65
C ASN A 55 -0.09 6.49 10.46
N GLU A 56 -0.70 5.35 10.81
CA GLU A 56 -0.05 4.30 11.59
C GLU A 56 0.70 3.30 10.69
N GLY A 57 0.19 3.04 9.49
CA GLY A 57 0.72 2.10 8.51
C GLY A 57 1.44 2.77 7.35
N LYS A 58 2.59 3.43 7.59
CA LYS A 58 3.37 4.09 6.54
C LYS A 58 4.28 3.13 5.76
N THR A 59 4.59 1.98 6.34
CA THR A 59 5.32 0.89 5.68
C THR A 59 4.46 -0.35 5.53
N GLU A 60 4.87 -1.30 4.68
CA GLU A 60 4.17 -2.58 4.54
C GLU A 60 4.14 -3.35 5.87
N ARG A 61 5.19 -3.21 6.70
CA ARG A 61 5.27 -3.85 8.01
C ARG A 61 4.22 -3.31 8.97
N GLU A 62 4.11 -1.99 9.03
CA GLU A 62 3.15 -1.32 9.91
C GLU A 62 1.72 -1.51 9.43
N ALA A 63 1.46 -1.44 8.11
CA ALA A 63 0.15 -1.72 7.54
C ALA A 63 -0.29 -3.17 7.81
N CYS A 64 0.62 -4.14 7.66
CA CYS A 64 0.39 -5.54 8.00
C CYS A 64 0.07 -5.71 9.51
N ALA A 65 0.88 -5.11 10.38
CA ALA A 65 0.68 -5.16 11.82
C ALA A 65 -0.66 -4.54 12.25
N TRP A 66 -1.05 -3.44 11.62
CA TRP A 66 -2.33 -2.77 11.84
C TRP A 66 -3.51 -3.68 11.46
N ALA A 67 -3.50 -4.19 10.22
CA ALA A 67 -4.56 -5.08 9.71
C ALA A 67 -4.66 -6.37 10.52
N LYS A 68 -3.53 -6.95 10.93
CA LYS A 68 -3.49 -8.11 11.84
C LYS A 68 -4.12 -7.79 13.19
N THR A 69 -3.81 -6.63 13.77
CA THR A 69 -4.41 -6.20 15.04
C THR A 69 -5.92 -6.01 14.90
N ALA A 70 -6.38 -5.43 13.80
CA ALA A 70 -7.80 -5.32 13.49
C ALA A 70 -8.47 -6.70 13.32
N ALA A 71 -7.81 -7.63 12.63
CA ALA A 71 -8.30 -9.00 12.46
C ALA A 71 -8.44 -9.74 13.81
N ILE A 72 -7.45 -9.63 14.70
CA ILE A 72 -7.50 -10.22 16.05
C ILE A 72 -8.71 -9.67 16.82
N LYS A 73 -8.94 -8.34 16.77
CA LYS A 73 -10.12 -7.71 17.37
C LYS A 73 -11.44 -8.22 16.77
N ALA A 74 -11.46 -8.53 15.47
CA ALA A 74 -12.59 -9.13 14.77
C ALA A 74 -12.76 -10.66 14.99
N GLY A 75 -11.92 -11.26 15.86
CA GLY A 75 -12.01 -12.66 16.27
C GLY A 75 -11.20 -13.63 15.39
N TYR A 76 -10.31 -13.14 14.54
CA TYR A 76 -9.43 -14.00 13.74
C TYR A 76 -8.31 -14.59 14.59
N LYS A 77 -7.97 -15.85 14.31
CA LYS A 77 -6.91 -16.61 15.00
C LYS A 77 -5.76 -16.95 14.06
N PRO A 78 -4.52 -17.10 14.55
CA PRO A 78 -3.41 -17.51 13.69
C PRO A 78 -3.65 -18.90 13.09
N PHE A 79 -3.49 -19.02 11.78
CA PHE A 79 -3.50 -20.27 11.03
C PHE A 79 -2.11 -20.93 11.06
N LYS A 80 -2.08 -22.26 11.14
CA LYS A 80 -0.87 -23.07 10.94
C LYS A 80 -1.10 -24.07 9.82
N PHE A 81 -0.13 -24.22 8.92
CA PHE A 81 -0.16 -25.28 7.90
C PHE A 81 -0.39 -26.66 8.55
N GLY A 82 -1.22 -27.48 7.92
CA GLY A 82 -1.72 -28.73 8.49
C GLY A 82 -2.91 -28.61 9.45
N GLN A 83 -3.31 -27.40 9.89
CA GLN A 83 -4.54 -27.21 10.66
C GLN A 83 -5.77 -27.50 9.78
N THR A 84 -6.73 -28.27 10.30
CA THR A 84 -8.02 -28.48 9.63
C THR A 84 -8.95 -27.30 9.90
N LEU A 85 -9.50 -26.73 8.83
CA LEU A 85 -10.49 -25.66 8.84
C LEU A 85 -11.92 -26.21 8.77
N GLN A 86 -12.86 -25.50 9.40
CA GLN A 86 -14.29 -25.79 9.34
C GLN A 86 -15.11 -24.50 9.10
N ALA A 87 -16.36 -24.67 8.67
CA ALA A 87 -17.27 -23.54 8.46
C ALA A 87 -17.37 -22.65 9.71
N GLY A 88 -17.31 -21.34 9.50
CA GLY A 88 -17.31 -20.33 10.57
C GLY A 88 -15.94 -19.97 11.11
N ASP A 89 -14.88 -20.70 10.77
CA ASP A 89 -13.52 -20.34 11.19
C ASP A 89 -13.10 -18.99 10.60
N LYS A 90 -12.50 -18.16 11.47
CA LYS A 90 -11.84 -16.90 11.11
C LYS A 90 -10.36 -17.05 11.41
N VAL A 91 -9.53 -17.11 10.39
CA VAL A 91 -8.08 -17.34 10.56
C VAL A 91 -7.24 -16.37 9.75
N TYR A 92 -6.03 -16.08 10.21
CA TYR A 92 -5.06 -15.29 9.47
C TYR A 92 -3.71 -15.99 9.37
N TYR A 93 -2.99 -15.78 8.28
CA TYR A 93 -1.61 -16.18 8.12
C TYR A 93 -0.74 -14.94 7.89
N ASP A 94 0.17 -14.68 8.82
CA ASP A 94 1.13 -13.57 8.78
C ASP A 94 2.46 -14.07 8.23
N ASN A 95 2.79 -13.64 7.02
CA ASN A 95 4.04 -13.96 6.36
C ASN A 95 5.08 -12.87 6.65
N ARG A 96 5.93 -13.14 7.64
CA ARG A 96 7.11 -12.34 8.00
C ARG A 96 6.80 -10.88 8.38
N GLY A 97 5.56 -10.59 8.80
CA GLY A 97 5.11 -9.26 9.18
C GLY A 97 4.94 -8.31 8.00
N LYS A 98 4.88 -8.80 6.76
CA LYS A 98 4.83 -7.95 5.54
C LYS A 98 3.72 -8.32 4.58
N ASN A 99 3.19 -9.53 4.70
CA ASN A 99 2.13 -10.02 3.85
C ASN A 99 1.14 -10.79 4.73
N LEU A 100 -0.16 -10.50 4.55
CA LEU A 100 -1.21 -11.01 5.41
C LEU A 100 -2.30 -11.66 4.58
N TYR A 101 -2.66 -12.88 4.96
CA TYR A 101 -3.83 -13.58 4.43
C TYR A 101 -4.90 -13.63 5.53
N LEU A 102 -6.10 -13.18 5.23
CA LEU A 102 -7.26 -13.24 6.11
C LEU A 102 -8.29 -14.16 5.49
N ILE A 103 -8.73 -15.19 6.20
CA ILE A 103 -9.65 -16.21 5.69
C ILE A 103 -10.86 -16.31 6.62
N LYS A 104 -12.05 -16.17 6.05
CA LYS A 104 -13.33 -16.47 6.71
C LYS A 104 -13.95 -17.66 5.99
N VAL A 105 -14.07 -18.79 6.68
CA VAL A 105 -14.53 -20.04 6.08
C VAL A 105 -16.05 -20.08 6.06
N GLY A 106 -16.61 -20.23 4.86
CA GLY A 106 -18.06 -20.27 4.64
C GLY A 106 -18.65 -21.66 4.83
N THR A 107 -19.94 -21.79 4.57
CA THR A 107 -20.70 -23.05 4.63
C THR A 107 -20.79 -23.77 3.28
N GLU A 108 -20.59 -23.06 2.18
CA GLU A 108 -20.61 -23.62 0.83
C GLU A 108 -19.43 -24.56 0.58
N ASN A 109 -19.65 -25.60 -0.23
CA ASN A 109 -18.59 -26.50 -0.64
C ASN A 109 -17.55 -25.75 -1.49
N PRO A 110 -16.29 -25.64 -1.05
CA PRO A 110 -15.27 -24.88 -1.77
C PRO A 110 -14.94 -25.49 -3.14
N ALA A 111 -15.17 -26.79 -3.36
CA ALA A 111 -14.95 -27.41 -4.66
C ALA A 111 -15.96 -26.93 -5.71
N GLU A 112 -17.19 -26.63 -5.30
CA GLU A 112 -18.29 -26.25 -6.19
C GLU A 112 -18.42 -24.73 -6.33
N LYS A 113 -18.22 -24.00 -5.23
CA LYS A 113 -18.41 -22.54 -5.19
C LYS A 113 -17.12 -21.74 -5.19
N GLY A 114 -15.97 -22.40 -5.00
CA GLY A 114 -14.67 -21.76 -4.87
C GLY A 114 -14.57 -20.83 -3.67
N ILE A 115 -13.56 -19.97 -3.71
CA ILE A 115 -13.27 -18.92 -2.74
C ILE A 115 -13.60 -17.56 -3.37
N ARG A 116 -14.04 -16.59 -2.56
CA ARG A 116 -14.15 -15.17 -2.94
C ARG A 116 -12.91 -14.46 -2.44
N ILE A 117 -12.05 -14.04 -3.37
CA ILE A 117 -10.73 -13.50 -3.07
C ILE A 117 -10.74 -12.01 -3.37
N LEU A 118 -10.21 -11.21 -2.47
CA LEU A 118 -9.87 -9.82 -2.71
C LEU A 118 -8.37 -9.66 -2.44
N ALA A 119 -7.63 -9.24 -3.44
CA ALA A 119 -6.19 -9.04 -3.36
C ALA A 119 -5.85 -7.56 -3.60
N SER A 120 -4.98 -7.02 -2.78
CA SER A 120 -4.42 -5.67 -2.88
C SER A 120 -2.99 -5.68 -2.32
N HIS A 121 -2.22 -4.61 -2.50
CA HIS A 121 -0.90 -4.48 -1.89
C HIS A 121 -0.83 -3.37 -0.83
N ILE A 122 0.15 -3.50 0.07
CA ILE A 122 0.35 -2.61 1.22
C ILE A 122 1.75 -1.98 1.25
N ASP A 123 2.64 -2.40 0.35
CA ASP A 123 3.85 -1.65 0.03
C ASP A 123 3.53 -0.43 -0.83
N SER A 124 4.34 0.60 -0.70
CA SER A 124 4.23 1.85 -1.45
C SER A 124 5.64 2.33 -1.82
N PRO A 125 5.81 3.17 -2.85
CA PRO A 125 7.11 3.69 -3.23
C PRO A 125 7.74 4.48 -2.07
N ARG A 126 9.04 4.28 -1.85
CA ARG A 126 9.78 4.82 -0.69
C ARG A 126 11.27 4.99 -0.99
N ILE A 127 12.02 5.47 -0.01
CA ILE A 127 13.48 5.58 -0.09
C ILE A 127 14.11 4.71 0.98
N ASP A 128 14.93 3.74 0.60
CA ASP A 128 15.55 2.79 1.52
C ASP A 128 17.00 3.16 1.81
N PHE A 129 17.47 2.86 3.01
CA PHE A 129 18.90 2.96 3.30
C PHE A 129 19.65 1.86 2.54
N LYS A 130 20.83 2.20 1.99
CA LYS A 130 21.76 1.18 1.50
C LYS A 130 22.37 0.40 2.67
N GLN A 131 23.01 -0.72 2.38
CA GLN A 131 23.62 -1.61 3.39
C GLN A 131 24.76 -0.96 4.17
N VAL A 132 25.51 -0.06 3.52
CA VAL A 132 26.54 0.77 4.17
C VAL A 132 26.14 2.24 3.94
N PRO A 133 25.13 2.74 4.68
CA PRO A 133 24.50 4.00 4.34
C PRO A 133 25.31 5.18 4.88
N LEU A 134 25.94 5.04 6.05
CA LEU A 134 26.44 6.15 6.82
C LEU A 134 27.78 6.68 6.31
N TYR A 135 27.83 7.97 5.98
CA TYR A 135 29.06 8.67 5.64
C TYR A 135 29.04 10.12 6.15
N GLU A 136 30.21 10.73 6.23
CA GLU A 136 30.37 12.14 6.55
C GLU A 136 31.14 12.85 5.45
N THR A 137 30.71 14.05 5.11
CA THR A 137 31.41 14.98 4.23
C THR A 137 31.10 16.40 4.66
N ASP A 138 32.08 17.29 4.57
CA ASP A 138 31.90 18.74 4.80
C ASP A 138 31.25 19.09 6.16
N GLY A 139 31.51 18.27 7.20
CA GLY A 139 30.95 18.46 8.54
C GLY A 139 29.47 18.07 8.68
N ILE A 140 28.95 17.25 7.78
CA ILE A 140 27.57 16.75 7.80
C ILE A 140 27.58 15.22 7.63
N ALA A 141 26.81 14.53 8.48
CA ALA A 141 26.56 13.10 8.35
C ALA A 141 25.31 12.85 7.49
N PHE A 142 25.45 11.92 6.55
CA PHE A 142 24.39 11.53 5.62
C PHE A 142 24.19 10.01 5.61
N ALA A 143 23.01 9.58 5.17
CA ALA A 143 22.77 8.21 4.73
C ALA A 143 22.62 8.13 3.20
N LYS A 144 23.36 7.22 2.58
CA LYS A 144 23.15 6.78 1.20
C LYS A 144 21.88 5.95 1.10
N THR A 145 21.13 6.17 0.02
CA THR A 145 19.84 5.54 -0.18
C THR A 145 19.72 4.85 -1.54
N HIS A 146 18.67 4.05 -1.67
CA HIS A 146 18.18 3.49 -2.91
C HIS A 146 16.66 3.63 -2.91
N TYR A 147 16.08 4.15 -3.99
CA TYR A 147 14.63 4.27 -4.07
C TYR A 147 13.98 2.90 -4.30
N TYR A 148 12.80 2.71 -3.75
CA TYR A 148 11.97 1.52 -3.89
C TYR A 148 10.71 1.89 -4.67
N GLY A 149 10.39 1.13 -5.72
CA GLY A 149 9.28 1.43 -6.63
C GLY A 149 9.51 2.63 -7.54
N GLY A 150 8.45 3.05 -8.25
CA GLY A 150 8.51 4.14 -9.23
C GLY A 150 8.33 5.53 -8.61
N ILE A 151 9.39 6.13 -8.03
CA ILE A 151 9.28 7.49 -7.46
C ILE A 151 9.57 8.63 -8.45
N ARG A 152 8.84 9.74 -8.31
CA ARG A 152 9.25 11.05 -8.85
C ARG A 152 10.24 11.70 -7.89
N LYS A 153 11.54 11.40 -8.07
CA LYS A 153 12.65 11.78 -7.16
C LYS A 153 12.59 13.22 -6.65
N TYR A 154 12.30 14.19 -7.53
CA TYR A 154 12.24 15.61 -7.17
C TYR A 154 11.14 15.95 -6.14
N GLN A 155 10.11 15.12 -5.98
CA GLN A 155 9.05 15.32 -4.97
C GLN A 155 9.46 14.86 -3.56
N TRP A 156 10.60 14.20 -3.43
CA TRP A 156 11.13 13.68 -2.17
C TRP A 156 12.21 14.58 -1.56
N ALA A 157 12.70 15.56 -2.32
CA ALA A 157 13.56 16.60 -1.81
C ALA A 157 12.76 17.78 -1.29
N ALA A 158 13.38 18.57 -0.42
CA ALA A 158 12.78 19.77 0.16
C ALA A 158 11.49 19.56 0.96
N VAL A 159 11.28 18.35 1.48
CA VAL A 159 10.13 17.99 2.33
C VAL A 159 10.58 17.31 3.63
N PRO A 160 9.84 17.45 4.74
CA PRO A 160 10.04 16.68 5.95
C PRO A 160 9.82 15.18 5.72
N LEU A 161 10.77 14.37 6.18
CA LEU A 161 10.76 12.91 6.05
C LEU A 161 10.84 12.24 7.43
N SER A 162 10.25 11.06 7.57
CA SER A 162 10.33 10.21 8.76
C SER A 162 11.06 8.91 8.43
N LEU A 163 11.72 8.33 9.44
CA LEU A 163 12.49 7.09 9.34
C LEU A 163 11.70 5.96 10.01
N HIS A 164 11.51 4.88 9.27
CA HIS A 164 10.77 3.70 9.69
C HIS A 164 11.59 2.44 9.42
N GLY A 165 11.26 1.35 10.11
CA GLY A 165 11.77 0.03 9.78
C GLY A 165 12.24 -0.75 11.00
N ALA A 166 13.20 -1.65 10.79
CA ALA A 166 13.72 -2.49 11.85
C ALA A 166 15.20 -2.82 11.66
N ILE A 167 15.89 -3.04 12.77
CA ILE A 167 17.30 -3.43 12.81
C ILE A 167 17.40 -4.78 13.52
N ALA A 168 17.95 -5.80 12.86
CA ALA A 168 18.30 -7.05 13.51
C ALA A 168 19.73 -6.96 14.06
N LEU A 169 19.87 -6.84 15.38
CA LEU A 169 21.16 -6.74 16.05
C LEU A 169 21.87 -8.09 16.06
N LYS A 170 23.20 -8.08 16.24
CA LYS A 170 24.03 -9.30 16.43
C LYS A 170 23.54 -10.26 17.51
N SER A 171 22.83 -9.75 18.53
CA SER A 171 22.23 -10.56 19.59
C SER A 171 21.03 -11.39 19.14
N GLY A 172 20.53 -11.17 17.91
CA GLY A 172 19.27 -11.72 17.41
C GLY A 172 18.04 -10.91 17.79
N LYS A 173 18.18 -9.87 18.63
CA LYS A 173 17.10 -8.94 18.95
C LYS A 173 16.78 -8.07 17.73
N VAL A 174 15.51 -7.98 17.38
CA VAL A 174 15.00 -7.01 16.40
C VAL A 174 14.53 -5.76 17.13
N VAL A 175 14.99 -4.60 16.67
CA VAL A 175 14.63 -3.29 17.21
C VAL A 175 13.83 -2.54 16.15
N GLU A 176 12.64 -2.09 16.51
CA GLU A 176 11.80 -1.26 15.64
C GLU A 176 12.28 0.20 15.68
N VAL A 177 12.30 0.83 14.51
CA VAL A 177 12.67 2.23 14.34
C VAL A 177 11.47 2.97 13.78
N LYS A 178 11.05 4.02 14.49
CA LYS A 178 10.04 4.98 14.07
C LYS A 178 10.46 6.34 14.62
N ILE A 179 10.85 7.26 13.74
CA ILE A 179 11.34 8.59 14.10
C ILE A 179 10.76 9.61 13.13
N GLY A 180 10.23 10.70 13.64
CA GLY A 180 9.65 11.80 12.86
C GLY A 180 8.14 11.68 12.71
N GLU A 181 7.50 10.83 13.51
CA GLU A 181 6.05 10.64 13.53
C GLU A 181 5.38 11.30 14.73
N ASP A 182 6.08 11.39 15.86
CA ASP A 182 5.65 12.17 17.03
C ASP A 182 5.99 13.65 16.84
N GLU A 183 5.15 14.55 17.36
CA GLU A 183 5.34 16.01 17.17
C GLU A 183 6.65 16.55 17.75
N ASN A 184 7.24 15.83 18.71
CA ASN A 184 8.50 16.19 19.36
C ASN A 184 9.72 15.47 18.75
N ASP A 185 9.51 14.57 17.79
CA ASP A 185 10.61 13.89 17.11
C ASP A 185 11.32 14.83 16.14
N PRO A 186 12.64 14.64 15.92
CA PRO A 186 13.28 15.21 14.75
C PRO A 186 12.74 14.56 13.47
N VAL A 187 12.75 15.32 12.38
CA VAL A 187 12.50 14.83 11.02
C VAL A 187 13.79 14.84 10.21
N PHE A 188 13.80 14.10 9.12
CA PHE A 188 14.88 14.02 8.16
C PHE A 188 14.59 14.82 6.91
N TYR A 189 15.61 15.03 6.08
CA TYR A 189 15.51 15.90 4.92
C TYR A 189 16.48 15.48 3.81
N ILE A 190 16.05 15.62 2.56
CA ILE A 190 16.91 15.57 1.37
C ILE A 190 16.97 16.99 0.82
N SER A 191 18.18 17.54 0.70
CA SER A 191 18.39 18.87 0.14
C SER A 191 18.14 18.91 -1.36
N ASP A 192 17.51 19.99 -1.84
CA ASP A 192 17.55 20.39 -3.25
C ASP A 192 18.35 21.68 -3.41
N LEU A 193 18.88 21.92 -4.62
CA LEU A 193 19.68 23.10 -4.91
C LEU A 193 18.78 24.34 -5.03
N LEU A 194 19.10 25.37 -4.26
CA LEU A 194 18.37 26.63 -4.27
C LEU A 194 18.29 27.23 -5.69
N PRO A 195 17.17 27.87 -6.06
CA PRO A 195 16.89 28.26 -7.45
C PRO A 195 17.91 29.25 -8.03
N HIS A 196 18.52 30.11 -7.20
CA HIS A 196 19.51 31.10 -7.65
C HIS A 196 20.81 30.48 -8.21
N LEU A 197 21.12 29.23 -7.87
CA LEU A 197 22.30 28.50 -8.36
C LEU A 197 21.92 27.26 -9.21
N ALA A 198 20.62 27.03 -9.41
CA ALA A 198 20.10 25.82 -10.06
C ALA A 198 20.05 25.90 -11.59
N ALA A 199 20.64 26.92 -12.23
CA ALA A 199 20.53 27.10 -13.69
C ALA A 199 20.94 25.85 -14.50
N LYS A 200 22.01 25.17 -14.10
CA LYS A 200 22.44 23.91 -14.75
C LYS A 200 21.51 22.73 -14.45
N GLN A 201 20.96 22.65 -13.24
CA GLN A 201 20.02 21.61 -12.85
C GLN A 201 18.68 21.76 -13.57
N ASN A 202 18.17 22.99 -13.66
CA ASN A 202 16.91 23.35 -14.34
C ASN A 202 16.94 23.09 -15.85
N ALA A 203 18.14 23.03 -16.45
CA ALA A 203 18.29 22.69 -17.86
C ALA A 203 18.16 21.18 -18.15
N LYS A 204 18.17 20.32 -17.12
CA LYS A 204 18.01 18.88 -17.28
C LYS A 204 16.54 18.50 -17.51
N PRO A 205 16.25 17.38 -18.20
CA PRO A 205 14.92 16.78 -18.17
C PRO A 205 14.44 16.55 -16.74
N LEU A 206 13.13 16.69 -16.48
CA LEU A 206 12.56 16.61 -15.13
C LEU A 206 12.94 15.33 -14.38
N GLY A 207 13.00 14.19 -15.07
CA GLY A 207 13.41 12.89 -14.49
C GLY A 207 14.90 12.80 -14.10
N GLU A 208 15.72 13.74 -14.57
CA GLU A 208 17.16 13.82 -14.33
C GLU A 208 17.56 15.04 -13.48
N GLY A 209 16.60 15.91 -13.13
CA GLY A 209 16.82 17.08 -12.29
C GLY A 209 17.40 16.72 -10.91
N LEU A 210 17.00 15.57 -10.37
CA LEU A 210 17.57 14.97 -9.17
C LEU A 210 17.86 13.48 -9.41
N GLY A 211 19.12 13.07 -9.26
CA GLY A 211 19.55 11.69 -9.46
C GLY A 211 19.22 10.79 -8.26
N GLY A 212 19.18 9.47 -8.48
CA GLY A 212 18.93 8.51 -7.40
C GLY A 212 20.04 8.53 -6.33
N GLU A 213 21.30 8.67 -6.75
CA GLU A 213 22.46 8.77 -5.84
C GLU A 213 22.57 10.14 -5.12
N ASP A 214 21.74 11.11 -5.53
CA ASP A 214 21.64 12.43 -4.90
C ASP A 214 20.65 12.44 -3.73
N LEU A 215 19.85 11.39 -3.55
CA LEU A 215 18.83 11.23 -2.49
C LEU A 215 19.44 10.92 -1.12
N ASN A 216 20.43 11.71 -0.71
CA ASN A 216 21.16 11.51 0.55
C ASN A 216 20.39 12.13 1.72
N ILE A 217 20.13 11.34 2.75
CA ILE A 217 19.37 11.78 3.92
C ILE A 217 20.30 12.54 4.86
N TRP A 218 19.97 13.78 5.21
CA TRP A 218 20.68 14.53 6.23
C TRP A 218 20.40 13.94 7.62
N LEU A 219 21.44 13.47 8.33
CA LEU A 219 21.31 12.83 9.64
C LEU A 219 21.79 13.70 10.81
N GLY A 220 22.71 14.64 10.56
CA GLY A 220 23.20 15.54 11.59
C GLY A 220 24.46 16.28 11.19
N ASN A 221 24.87 17.26 12.01
CA ASN A 221 26.02 18.13 11.76
C ASN A 221 26.71 18.61 13.06
N ILE A 222 26.50 17.88 14.18
CA ILE A 222 27.13 18.16 15.47
C ILE A 222 28.23 17.12 15.71
N PRO A 223 29.52 17.52 15.82
CA PRO A 223 30.62 16.59 16.03
C PRO A 223 30.69 16.05 17.46
N TYR A 224 31.37 14.91 17.64
CA TYR A 224 31.61 14.31 18.95
C TYR A 224 32.80 14.98 19.65
N THR A 225 32.54 16.03 20.43
CA THR A 225 33.60 16.86 21.01
C THR A 225 34.27 16.27 22.26
N ALA A 226 33.71 15.20 22.82
CA ALA A 226 34.26 14.55 24.02
C ALA A 226 35.41 13.57 23.73
N ALA A 227 35.73 13.30 22.45
CA ALA A 227 36.89 12.50 22.09
C ALA A 227 38.20 13.20 22.46
N SER A 228 39.18 12.40 22.92
CA SER A 228 40.52 12.89 23.25
C SER A 228 41.39 13.12 22.00
N ASP A 229 41.18 12.34 20.95
CA ASP A 229 41.89 12.46 19.66
C ASP A 229 41.04 13.31 18.70
N ASP A 230 41.66 14.25 17.99
CA ASP A 230 40.96 15.13 17.05
C ASP A 230 40.39 14.37 15.85
N LYS A 231 41.00 13.23 15.47
CA LYS A 231 40.49 12.39 14.38
C LYS A 231 39.12 11.77 14.69
N ASP A 232 38.78 11.69 15.97
CA ASP A 232 37.57 11.08 16.53
C ASP A 232 36.51 12.18 16.86
N LYS A 233 36.78 13.45 16.49
CA LYS A 233 35.84 14.57 16.66
C LYS A 233 34.95 14.76 15.44
N THR A 234 34.35 13.68 14.97
CA THR A 234 33.55 13.64 13.75
C THR A 234 32.05 13.69 14.05
N VAL A 235 31.23 14.10 13.07
CA VAL A 235 29.76 14.06 13.16
C VAL A 235 29.26 12.61 13.11
N LYS A 236 29.89 11.78 12.29
CA LYS A 236 29.60 10.35 12.16
C LYS A 236 29.73 9.65 13.50
N GLU A 237 30.78 9.91 14.27
CA GLU A 237 30.96 9.29 15.59
C GLU A 237 29.91 9.75 16.59
N ASN A 238 29.52 11.03 16.56
CA ASN A 238 28.43 11.50 17.40
C ASN A 238 27.11 10.80 17.05
N LEU A 239 26.85 10.60 15.77
CA LEU A 239 25.67 9.87 15.33
C LEU A 239 25.73 8.39 15.76
N LEU A 240 26.87 7.72 15.59
CA LEU A 240 27.04 6.34 16.04
C LEU A 240 26.84 6.22 17.56
N ARG A 241 27.33 7.18 18.34
CA ARG A 241 27.05 7.25 19.78
C ARG A 241 25.55 7.37 20.06
N ILE A 242 24.84 8.28 19.38
CA ILE A 242 23.38 8.45 19.55
C ILE A 242 22.63 7.16 19.19
N LEU A 243 22.97 6.53 18.07
CA LEU A 243 22.35 5.27 17.61
C LEU A 243 22.64 4.13 18.59
N ASN A 244 23.85 4.05 19.12
CA ASN A 244 24.22 3.07 20.13
C ASN A 244 23.47 3.29 21.45
N GLU A 245 23.39 4.52 21.95
CA GLU A 245 22.65 4.86 23.17
C GLU A 245 21.15 4.57 23.02
N LYS A 246 20.55 4.88 21.87
CA LYS A 246 19.11 4.75 21.65
C LYS A 246 18.68 3.31 21.33
N TYR A 247 19.46 2.60 20.51
CA TYR A 247 19.07 1.30 19.95
C TYR A 247 20.01 0.15 20.31
N GLY A 248 21.17 0.44 20.90
CA GLY A 248 22.20 -0.56 21.17
C GLY A 248 22.90 -1.08 19.93
N MET A 249 22.78 -0.38 18.79
CA MET A 249 23.36 -0.79 17.52
C MET A 249 24.78 -0.27 17.33
N ASP A 250 25.55 -0.96 16.49
CA ASP A 250 26.79 -0.46 15.89
C ASP A 250 26.62 -0.26 14.37
N GLU A 251 27.63 0.31 13.71
CA GLU A 251 27.54 0.61 12.27
C GLU A 251 27.31 -0.65 11.41
N SER A 252 27.82 -1.81 11.83
CA SER A 252 27.67 -3.04 11.05
C SER A 252 26.24 -3.61 11.09
N ASP A 253 25.42 -3.21 12.06
CA ASP A 253 24.02 -3.62 12.14
C ASP A 253 23.17 -3.02 11.00
N PHE A 254 23.65 -2.00 10.26
CA PHE A 254 22.99 -1.54 9.03
C PHE A 254 22.94 -2.63 7.94
N LEU A 255 23.86 -3.59 7.94
CA LEU A 255 23.87 -4.71 6.99
C LEU A 255 22.64 -5.64 7.15
N SER A 256 22.11 -5.70 8.38
CA SER A 256 20.93 -6.46 8.76
C SER A 256 19.76 -5.56 9.16
N ALA A 257 19.80 -4.30 8.72
CA ALA A 257 18.72 -3.35 8.91
C ALA A 257 17.87 -3.26 7.64
N GLU A 258 16.59 -3.05 7.86
CA GLU A 258 15.65 -2.66 6.82
C GLU A 258 15.04 -1.34 7.26
N LEU A 259 15.66 -0.25 6.85
CA LEU A 259 15.25 1.10 7.17
C LEU A 259 14.82 1.83 5.91
N CYS A 260 13.71 2.54 6.01
CA CYS A 260 13.16 3.32 4.94
C CYS A 260 12.68 4.68 5.41
N VAL A 261 12.59 5.57 4.44
CA VAL A 261 12.26 6.97 4.60
C VAL A 261 11.02 7.25 3.80
N VAL A 262 10.06 7.88 4.48
CA VAL A 262 8.74 8.22 3.95
C VAL A 262 8.41 9.67 4.27
N PRO A 263 7.45 10.32 3.59
CA PRO A 263 7.03 11.67 3.97
C PRO A 263 6.47 11.71 5.40
N ALA A 264 6.90 12.69 6.19
CA ALA A 264 6.46 12.85 7.58
C ALA A 264 5.02 13.40 7.70
N PHE A 265 4.42 13.86 6.60
CA PHE A 265 3.06 14.41 6.61
C PHE A 265 2.04 13.38 7.10
N LYS A 266 1.05 13.86 7.86
CA LYS A 266 -0.12 13.09 8.26
C LYS A 266 -1.23 13.22 7.21
N ALA A 267 -2.12 12.24 7.16
CA ALA A 267 -3.31 12.27 6.35
C ALA A 267 -4.19 13.49 6.73
N LYS A 268 -4.67 14.23 5.72
CA LYS A 268 -5.44 15.48 5.88
C LYS A 268 -6.55 15.59 4.84
N ASP A 269 -7.63 16.27 5.22
CA ASP A 269 -8.64 16.68 4.25
C ASP A 269 -8.10 17.78 3.34
N ILE A 270 -8.45 17.71 2.05
CA ILE A 270 -8.10 18.66 1.01
C ILE A 270 -9.37 19.39 0.57
N GLY A 271 -9.24 20.71 0.35
CA GLY A 271 -10.32 21.57 -0.15
C GLY A 271 -11.12 22.23 0.96
N PHE A 272 -11.82 23.33 0.62
CA PHE A 272 -12.69 24.04 1.58
C PHE A 272 -13.86 23.18 2.07
N ASP A 273 -14.30 22.25 1.22
CA ASP A 273 -15.38 21.29 1.49
C ASP A 273 -14.90 19.99 2.15
N ARG A 274 -13.58 19.79 2.24
CA ARG A 274 -12.96 18.60 2.85
C ARG A 274 -13.35 17.28 2.17
N ALA A 275 -13.74 17.34 0.90
CA ALA A 275 -14.30 16.19 0.17
C ALA A 275 -13.22 15.18 -0.31
N LEU A 276 -11.94 15.54 -0.21
CA LEU A 276 -10.81 14.72 -0.63
C LEU A 276 -9.87 14.44 0.53
N LEU A 277 -9.27 13.25 0.52
CA LEU A 277 -8.25 12.85 1.47
C LEU A 277 -6.88 12.87 0.78
N GLY A 278 -5.92 13.58 1.38
CA GLY A 278 -4.52 13.58 0.97
C GLY A 278 -3.65 12.89 2.00
N ALA A 279 -2.84 11.94 1.56
CA ALA A 279 -1.86 11.24 2.39
C ALA A 279 -0.77 10.58 1.54
N TYR A 280 0.30 10.14 2.20
CA TYR A 280 1.27 9.22 1.62
C TYR A 280 0.75 7.77 1.67
N GLY A 281 1.03 6.99 0.62
CA GLY A 281 0.75 5.56 0.58
C GLY A 281 -0.72 5.20 0.36
N HIS A 282 -1.50 6.06 -0.31
CA HIS A 282 -2.81 5.65 -0.82
C HIS A 282 -2.71 4.42 -1.72
N ASP A 283 -1.66 4.40 -2.53
CA ASP A 283 -1.26 3.29 -3.39
C ASP A 283 -0.60 2.18 -2.54
N ASP A 284 -1.21 1.01 -2.32
CA ASP A 284 -2.62 0.64 -2.59
C ASP A 284 -3.39 0.37 -1.27
N ARG A 285 -3.00 1.09 -0.23
CA ARG A 285 -3.66 1.02 1.09
C ARG A 285 -5.13 1.45 1.02
N VAL A 286 -5.51 2.24 0.02
CA VAL A 286 -6.90 2.68 -0.20
C VAL A 286 -7.80 1.54 -0.68
N CYS A 287 -7.26 0.50 -1.33
CA CYS A 287 -8.00 -0.73 -1.62
C CYS A 287 -7.83 -1.77 -0.50
N SER A 288 -6.66 -1.84 0.12
CA SER A 288 -6.40 -2.76 1.23
C SER A 288 -7.30 -2.52 2.45
N TYR A 289 -7.51 -1.26 2.85
CA TYR A 289 -8.36 -0.91 3.99
C TYR A 289 -9.83 -1.37 3.83
N PRO A 290 -10.53 -1.02 2.73
CA PRO A 290 -11.87 -1.54 2.48
C PRO A 290 -11.89 -3.05 2.27
N ALA A 291 -10.83 -3.66 1.74
CA ALA A 291 -10.79 -5.11 1.56
C ALA A 291 -10.94 -5.87 2.87
N PHE A 292 -10.10 -5.58 3.86
CA PHE A 292 -10.16 -6.31 5.13
C PHE A 292 -11.35 -5.88 5.99
N THR A 293 -11.76 -4.60 5.97
CA THR A 293 -12.93 -4.17 6.75
C THR A 293 -14.22 -4.77 6.19
N ALA A 294 -14.39 -4.83 4.87
CA ALA A 294 -15.52 -5.52 4.25
C ALA A 294 -15.57 -7.01 4.60
N LEU A 295 -14.41 -7.68 4.67
CA LEU A 295 -14.34 -9.08 5.13
C LEU A 295 -14.80 -9.25 6.58
N PHE A 296 -14.49 -8.29 7.45
CA PHE A 296 -14.88 -8.32 8.86
C PHE A 296 -16.38 -8.09 9.03
N ASP A 297 -16.96 -7.20 8.23
CA ASP A 297 -18.35 -6.74 8.35
C ASP A 297 -19.36 -7.60 7.55
N THR A 298 -18.89 -8.48 6.66
CA THR A 298 -19.76 -9.27 5.79
C THR A 298 -19.88 -10.72 6.24
N ASP A 299 -21.09 -11.20 6.50
CA ASP A 299 -21.41 -12.63 6.57
C ASP A 299 -21.72 -13.18 5.17
N SER A 300 -21.05 -14.28 4.80
CA SER A 300 -21.13 -14.89 3.49
C SER A 300 -21.16 -16.41 3.63
N ALA A 301 -22.00 -17.07 2.83
CA ALA A 301 -22.00 -18.52 2.72
C ALA A 301 -20.74 -19.04 2.00
N HIS A 302 -20.09 -18.20 1.17
CA HIS A 302 -18.81 -18.53 0.55
C HIS A 302 -17.65 -18.34 1.51
N THR A 303 -16.64 -19.21 1.40
CA THR A 303 -15.31 -18.94 1.95
C THR A 303 -14.71 -17.72 1.26
N SER A 304 -14.26 -16.76 2.06
CA SER A 304 -13.67 -15.51 1.59
C SER A 304 -12.23 -15.38 2.06
N MET A 305 -11.38 -14.81 1.20
CA MET A 305 -9.98 -14.56 1.47
C MET A 305 -9.61 -13.12 1.10
N VAL A 306 -8.99 -12.39 2.00
CA VAL A 306 -8.31 -11.12 1.69
C VAL A 306 -6.81 -11.35 1.72
N ILE A 307 -6.11 -10.84 0.72
CA ILE A 307 -4.65 -10.90 0.59
C ILE A 307 -4.12 -9.47 0.59
N LEU A 308 -3.26 -9.16 1.56
CA LEU A 308 -2.48 -7.93 1.61
C LEU A 308 -1.04 -8.27 1.23
N ALA A 309 -0.65 -7.97 0.00
CA ALA A 309 0.67 -8.29 -0.55
C ALA A 309 1.71 -7.19 -0.31
N ASP A 310 2.97 -7.60 -0.35
CA ASP A 310 4.14 -6.73 -0.44
C ASP A 310 4.73 -6.86 -1.86
N LYS A 311 5.74 -6.06 -2.18
CA LYS A 311 6.55 -6.17 -3.40
C LYS A 311 5.87 -5.87 -4.72
N GLU A 312 4.63 -5.39 -4.75
CA GLU A 312 3.95 -5.06 -6.02
C GLU A 312 4.78 -4.05 -6.82
N GLU A 313 5.21 -2.99 -6.15
CA GLU A 313 5.88 -1.81 -6.73
C GLU A 313 7.24 -2.12 -7.40
N ILE A 314 7.76 -3.33 -7.19
CA ILE A 314 9.02 -3.81 -7.77
C ILE A 314 8.84 -5.10 -8.60
N GLY A 315 7.60 -5.46 -8.94
CA GLY A 315 7.26 -6.59 -9.82
C GLY A 315 6.69 -7.83 -9.12
N SER A 316 6.24 -7.70 -7.86
CA SER A 316 5.65 -8.77 -7.03
C SER A 316 6.57 -9.97 -6.71
N GLU A 317 7.88 -9.81 -6.91
CA GLU A 317 8.88 -10.84 -6.67
C GLU A 317 9.29 -10.95 -5.19
N GLY A 318 9.66 -12.17 -4.77
CA GLY A 318 10.20 -12.45 -3.44
C GLY A 318 9.23 -13.17 -2.51
N THR A 319 9.66 -13.39 -1.26
CA THR A 319 8.96 -14.29 -0.32
C THR A 319 7.62 -13.76 0.19
N THR A 320 7.38 -12.46 0.04
CA THR A 320 6.20 -11.73 0.54
C THR A 320 5.36 -11.13 -0.59
N GLY A 321 5.84 -11.25 -1.84
CA GLY A 321 5.12 -10.82 -3.02
C GLY A 321 4.07 -11.81 -3.51
N MET A 322 3.18 -11.36 -4.38
CA MET A 322 2.08 -12.17 -4.90
C MET A 322 2.57 -13.37 -5.74
N GLN A 323 3.79 -13.32 -6.28
CA GLN A 323 4.38 -14.43 -7.02
C GLN A 323 4.87 -15.59 -6.14
N CYS A 324 4.82 -15.46 -4.80
CA CYS A 324 5.23 -16.53 -3.90
C CYS A 324 4.25 -17.73 -3.92
N ALA A 325 4.70 -18.88 -3.40
CA ALA A 325 3.90 -20.11 -3.37
C ALA A 325 2.72 -20.07 -2.37
N LEU A 326 2.77 -19.18 -1.36
CA LEU A 326 1.86 -19.20 -0.21
C LEU A 326 0.38 -19.08 -0.59
N PHE A 327 0.07 -18.29 -1.62
CA PHE A 327 -1.32 -18.16 -2.07
C PHE A 327 -1.88 -19.52 -2.54
N LYS A 328 -1.09 -20.29 -3.30
CA LYS A 328 -1.47 -21.62 -3.76
C LYS A 328 -1.52 -22.61 -2.60
N ASP A 329 -0.52 -22.56 -1.72
CA ASP A 329 -0.43 -23.45 -0.56
C ASP A 329 -1.62 -23.27 0.39
N LEU A 330 -2.09 -22.04 0.61
CA LEU A 330 -3.27 -21.76 1.43
C LEU A 330 -4.57 -22.27 0.79
N ILE A 331 -4.71 -22.18 -0.54
CA ILE A 331 -5.85 -22.81 -1.23
C ILE A 331 -5.80 -24.33 -1.09
N ASP A 332 -4.60 -24.93 -1.18
CA ASP A 332 -4.43 -26.37 -0.99
C ASP A 332 -4.81 -26.79 0.45
N GLU A 333 -4.45 -26.00 1.47
CA GLU A 333 -4.86 -26.25 2.86
C GLU A 333 -6.38 -26.13 3.09
N ILE A 334 -7.02 -25.15 2.46
CA ILE A 334 -8.48 -25.03 2.47
C ILE A 334 -9.09 -26.28 1.82
N ALA A 335 -8.64 -26.66 0.62
CA ALA A 335 -9.16 -27.84 -0.07
C ALA A 335 -8.96 -29.14 0.74
N ARG A 336 -7.79 -29.30 1.35
CA ARG A 336 -7.46 -30.44 2.22
C ARG A 336 -8.39 -30.53 3.41
N SER A 337 -8.73 -29.40 4.03
CA SER A 337 -9.62 -29.34 5.20
C SER A 337 -11.03 -29.87 4.90
N PHE A 338 -11.49 -29.74 3.66
CA PHE A 338 -12.79 -30.22 3.20
C PHE A 338 -12.71 -31.54 2.43
N GLY A 339 -11.52 -32.13 2.28
CA GLY A 339 -11.33 -33.39 1.54
C GLY A 339 -11.66 -33.28 0.05
N VAL A 340 -11.45 -32.10 -0.55
CA VAL A 340 -11.79 -31.83 -1.95
C VAL A 340 -10.58 -31.52 -2.82
N SER A 341 -10.76 -31.53 -4.14
CA SER A 341 -9.71 -31.19 -5.11
C SER A 341 -9.40 -29.69 -5.09
N SER A 342 -8.14 -29.32 -4.80
CA SER A 342 -7.71 -27.91 -4.84
C SER A 342 -7.76 -27.31 -6.24
N ALA A 343 -7.64 -28.13 -7.29
CA ALA A 343 -7.84 -27.68 -8.67
C ALA A 343 -9.29 -27.24 -8.92
N ALA A 344 -10.26 -27.98 -8.38
CA ALA A 344 -11.67 -27.59 -8.46
C ALA A 344 -11.95 -26.30 -7.68
N VAL A 345 -11.36 -26.16 -6.48
CA VAL A 345 -11.45 -24.92 -5.68
C VAL A 345 -10.92 -23.73 -6.49
N ARG A 346 -9.72 -23.84 -7.07
CA ARG A 346 -9.14 -22.77 -7.91
C ARG A 346 -10.03 -22.42 -9.10
N ALA A 347 -10.49 -23.43 -9.84
CA ALA A 347 -11.32 -23.22 -11.03
C ALA A 347 -12.65 -22.49 -10.74
N ASN A 348 -13.24 -22.74 -9.56
CA ASN A 348 -14.50 -22.11 -9.16
C ASN A 348 -14.32 -20.82 -8.33
N SER A 349 -13.08 -20.46 -7.99
CA SER A 349 -12.78 -19.24 -7.23
C SER A 349 -12.94 -17.98 -8.10
N LYS A 350 -13.24 -16.86 -7.44
CA LYS A 350 -13.33 -15.54 -8.06
C LYS A 350 -12.43 -14.60 -7.30
N CYS A 351 -11.60 -13.84 -8.03
CA CYS A 351 -10.67 -12.88 -7.46
C CYS A 351 -11.03 -11.48 -7.96
N LEU A 352 -11.14 -10.54 -7.03
CA LEU A 352 -11.08 -9.10 -7.29
C LEU A 352 -9.66 -8.65 -6.95
N SER A 353 -8.87 -8.36 -7.98
CA SER A 353 -7.61 -7.63 -7.82
C SER A 353 -7.99 -6.17 -7.71
N ALA A 354 -7.86 -5.61 -6.51
CA ALA A 354 -8.14 -4.22 -6.24
C ALA A 354 -6.81 -3.48 -6.23
N ASP A 355 -6.77 -2.39 -6.98
CA ASP A 355 -5.65 -1.46 -7.08
C ASP A 355 -6.21 -0.08 -7.44
N VAL A 356 -5.45 0.98 -7.17
CA VAL A 356 -5.80 2.33 -7.58
C VAL A 356 -5.83 2.47 -9.10
N ASN A 357 -6.60 3.44 -9.57
CA ASN A 357 -6.61 3.83 -10.97
C ASN A 357 -6.35 5.33 -11.09
N ALA A 358 -5.85 5.75 -12.25
CA ALA A 358 -5.62 7.16 -12.54
C ALA A 358 -6.97 7.91 -12.59
N GLY A 359 -7.19 8.79 -11.62
CA GLY A 359 -8.32 9.72 -11.65
C GLY A 359 -8.13 10.77 -12.75
N TYR A 360 -9.20 11.09 -13.47
CA TYR A 360 -9.22 12.16 -14.46
C TYR A 360 -8.83 13.50 -13.81
N ASP A 361 -7.66 14.01 -14.15
CA ASP A 361 -7.20 15.33 -13.71
C ASP A 361 -7.54 16.39 -14.78
N PRO A 362 -8.43 17.35 -14.47
CA PRO A 362 -8.82 18.38 -15.42
C PRO A 362 -7.67 19.32 -15.84
N ASN A 363 -6.54 19.32 -15.13
CA ASN A 363 -5.32 20.07 -15.49
C ASN A 363 -4.46 19.34 -16.54
N PHE A 364 -4.65 18.03 -16.70
CA PHE A 364 -3.86 17.19 -17.61
C PHE A 364 -4.77 16.35 -18.52
N ARG A 365 -5.75 16.99 -19.14
CA ARG A 365 -6.80 16.29 -19.91
C ARG A 365 -6.25 15.43 -21.05
N ASP A 366 -5.11 15.82 -21.63
CA ASP A 366 -4.55 15.21 -22.83
C ASP A 366 -4.02 13.79 -22.62
N VAL A 367 -3.83 13.34 -21.37
CA VAL A 367 -3.37 11.98 -21.06
C VAL A 367 -4.50 10.98 -20.79
N CYS A 368 -5.77 11.43 -20.82
CA CYS A 368 -6.94 10.63 -20.47
C CYS A 368 -8.00 10.64 -21.57
N GLU A 369 -8.67 9.51 -21.79
CA GLU A 369 -9.88 9.45 -22.63
C GLU A 369 -11.13 9.64 -21.73
N PRO A 370 -11.91 10.74 -21.87
CA PRO A 370 -12.94 11.12 -20.90
C PRO A 370 -14.08 10.12 -20.68
N LEU A 371 -14.43 9.29 -21.66
CA LEU A 371 -15.52 8.33 -21.53
C LEU A 371 -15.13 7.13 -20.66
N ASN A 372 -13.88 6.70 -20.73
CA ASN A 372 -13.35 5.52 -20.03
C ASN A 372 -12.40 5.83 -18.87
N SER A 373 -12.30 7.11 -18.46
CA SER A 373 -11.52 7.50 -17.28
C SER A 373 -12.33 7.36 -15.98
N ALA A 374 -11.63 7.06 -14.89
CA ALA A 374 -12.20 7.14 -13.55
C ALA A 374 -12.35 8.62 -13.13
N TYR A 375 -13.48 8.98 -12.52
CA TYR A 375 -13.69 10.33 -11.99
C TYR A 375 -13.83 10.26 -10.48
N ILE A 376 -13.18 11.19 -9.81
CA ILE A 376 -13.27 11.36 -8.37
C ILE A 376 -14.74 11.48 -7.96
N SER A 377 -15.09 10.85 -6.84
CA SER A 377 -16.45 10.81 -6.27
C SER A 377 -17.50 10.09 -7.13
N CYS A 378 -17.14 9.41 -8.21
CA CYS A 378 -18.10 8.74 -9.11
C CYS A 378 -18.18 7.22 -8.93
N GLY A 379 -17.78 6.72 -7.76
CA GLY A 379 -17.77 5.28 -7.44
C GLY A 379 -16.40 4.62 -7.67
N ALA A 380 -16.39 3.28 -7.60
CA ALA A 380 -15.19 2.49 -7.85
C ALA A 380 -14.85 2.44 -9.34
N GLY A 381 -13.56 2.50 -9.67
CA GLY A 381 -13.07 2.24 -11.02
C GLY A 381 -13.16 0.76 -11.37
N ILE A 382 -13.49 0.45 -12.62
CA ILE A 382 -13.44 -0.90 -13.17
C ILE A 382 -12.50 -0.83 -14.37
N THR A 383 -11.48 -1.69 -14.38
CA THR A 383 -10.40 -1.71 -15.37
C THR A 383 -10.43 -2.99 -16.19
#